data_AF-A0A920PJH4-F1
#
_entry.id   AF-A0A920PJH4-F1
#
_cell.length_a   1.000
_cell.length_b   1.000
_cell.length_c   1.000
_cell.angle_alpha   90.00
_cell.angle_beta   90.00
_cell.angle_gamma   90.00
#
_symmetry.space_group_name_H-M   'P 1'
#
loop_
_entity.id
_entity.type
_entity.pdbx_description
1 polymer ?
#
loop_
_entity_poly.entity_id
_entity_poly.type
_entity_poly.pdbx_seq_one_letter_code
_entity_poly.pdbx_strand_id
1 'polypeptide(L)'
;MSSAGACVSLMGRTHTTLASVAQSLDHKSQVAVADVTDRPGVAVAIEQLVNQGGPIDILVNNAGNAVSESFAGASLIAGTDD
;
A
#
# COMPACT_ATOMS: atom_id res chain seq x y z
N MET A 1 -5.21 -14.57 -2.81
CA MET A 1 -3.91 -14.58 -3.50
C MET A 1 -2.99 -15.64 -2.92
N SER A 2 -2.54 -15.54 -1.66
CA SER A 2 -1.65 -16.55 -1.05
C SER A 2 -2.22 -17.97 -1.10
N SER A 3 -3.45 -18.18 -0.61
CA SER A 3 -4.16 -19.48 -0.68
C SER A 3 -4.43 -20.01 -2.09
N ALA A 4 -4.29 -19.16 -3.12
CA ALA A 4 -4.39 -19.54 -4.53
C ALA A 4 -3.03 -19.92 -5.14
N GLY A 5 -1.97 -20.04 -4.32
CA GLY A 5 -0.63 -20.47 -4.74
C GLY A 5 0.29 -19.34 -5.21
N ALA A 6 -0.11 -18.07 -5.09
CA ALA A 6 0.74 -16.95 -5.50
C ALA A 6 1.87 -16.71 -4.49
N CYS A 7 3.08 -16.38 -4.97
CA CYS A 7 4.11 -15.77 -4.14
C CYS A 7 3.71 -14.32 -3.85
N VAL A 8 3.45 -13.99 -2.59
CA VAL A 8 2.95 -12.67 -2.20
C VAL A 8 4.08 -11.82 -1.63
N SER A 9 4.21 -10.60 -2.15
CA SER A 9 5.06 -9.54 -1.60
C SER A 9 4.18 -8.44 -1.05
N LEU A 10 4.45 -8.01 0.19
CA LEU A 10 3.69 -6.97 0.90
C LEU A 10 4.53 -5.70 0.99
N MET A 11 3.95 -4.57 0.62
CA MET A 11 4.61 -3.26 0.72
C MET A 11 3.73 -2.25 1.44
N GLY A 12 4.33 -1.47 2.33
CA GLY A 12 3.64 -0.41 3.06
C GLY A 12 4.54 0.30 4.07
N ARG A 13 4.01 1.26 4.81
CA ARG A 13 4.81 2.10 5.72
C ARG A 13 5.19 1.43 7.04
N THR A 14 4.36 0.51 7.54
CA THR A 14 4.50 0.00 8.91
C THR A 14 4.96 -1.44 8.91
N HIS A 15 6.25 -1.66 9.20
CA HIS A 15 6.88 -2.99 9.21
C HIS A 15 6.12 -4.00 10.08
N THR A 16 5.73 -3.63 11.29
CA THR A 16 5.05 -4.53 12.23
C THR A 16 3.71 -5.03 11.68
N THR A 17 2.94 -4.16 11.02
CA THR A 17 1.70 -4.54 10.33
C THR A 17 1.99 -5.50 9.20
N LEU A 18 2.98 -5.21 8.35
CA LEU A 18 3.36 -6.07 7.23
C LEU A 18 3.83 -7.45 7.72
N ALA A 19 4.64 -7.50 8.76
CA ALA A 19 5.11 -8.74 9.38
C ALA A 19 3.96 -9.55 9.97
N SER A 20 3.00 -8.90 10.63
CA SER A 20 1.80 -9.58 11.15
C SER A 20 0.95 -10.17 10.03
N VAL A 21 0.79 -9.46 8.90
CA VAL A 21 0.06 -10.00 7.75
C VAL A 21 0.84 -11.16 7.13
N ALA A 22 2.15 -11.01 6.93
CA ALA A 22 3.02 -12.07 6.41
C ALA A 22 2.92 -13.36 7.25
N GLN A 23 2.89 -13.25 8.58
CA GLN A 23 2.74 -14.37 9.50
C GLN A 23 1.38 -15.08 9.38
N SER A 24 0.35 -14.37 8.90
CA SER A 24 -1.01 -14.90 8.75
C SER A 24 -1.29 -15.57 7.39
N LEU A 25 -0.35 -15.49 6.44
CA LEU A 25 -0.50 -16.08 5.11
C LEU A 25 -0.11 -17.56 5.09
N ASP A 26 -0.82 -18.36 4.29
CA ASP A 26 -0.60 -19.81 4.17
C ASP A 26 0.78 -20.20 3.61
N HIS A 27 1.42 -19.28 2.88
CA HIS A 27 2.71 -19.46 2.24
C HIS A 27 3.64 -18.31 2.56
N LYS A 28 4.95 -18.58 2.45
CA LYS A 28 5.98 -17.57 2.67
C LYS A 28 5.74 -16.35 1.79
N SER A 29 5.78 -15.18 2.41
CA SER A 29 5.67 -13.88 1.76
C SER A 29 6.88 -13.02 2.05
N GLN A 30 7.11 -12.03 1.19
CA GLN A 30 8.16 -11.02 1.37
C GLN A 30 7.55 -9.71 1.87
N VAL A 31 8.37 -8.91 2.53
CA VAL A 31 7.97 -7.60 3.08
C VAL A 31 9.00 -6.56 2.67
N ALA A 32 8.53 -5.43 2.15
CA ALA A 32 9.35 -4.24 1.95
C ALA A 32 8.65 -3.01 2.54
N VAL A 33 9.40 -2.17 3.26
CA VAL A 33 8.86 -0.93 3.83
C VAL A 33 9.09 0.20 2.84
N ALA A 34 8.01 0.84 2.42
CA ALA A 34 8.05 2.02 1.56
C ALA A 34 6.78 2.86 1.73
N ASP A 35 6.90 4.16 1.46
CA ASP A 35 5.76 5.03 1.22
C ASP A 35 5.49 5.11 -0.28
N VAL A 36 4.28 4.77 -0.71
CA VAL A 36 3.89 4.83 -2.13
C VAL A 36 3.92 6.24 -2.72
N THR A 37 3.93 7.27 -1.88
CA THR A 37 4.09 8.67 -2.29
C THR A 37 5.55 9.06 -2.54
N ASP A 38 6.51 8.25 -2.09
CA ASP A 38 7.95 8.44 -2.30
C ASP A 38 8.46 7.55 -3.45
N ARG A 39 8.59 8.14 -4.63
CA ARG A 39 8.94 7.41 -5.86
C ARG A 39 10.31 6.71 -5.79
N PRO A 40 11.40 7.36 -5.37
CA PRO A 40 12.67 6.67 -5.12
C PRO A 40 12.56 5.50 -4.13
N GLY A 41 11.87 5.68 -3.00
CA GLY A 41 11.67 4.63 -2.01
C GLY A 41 10.91 3.43 -2.58
N VAL A 42 9.88 3.67 -3.38
CA VAL A 42 9.14 2.62 -4.10
C VAL A 42 10.05 1.85 -5.07
N ALA A 43 10.91 2.54 -5.82
CA ALA A 43 11.81 1.88 -6.76
C ALA A 43 12.77 0.92 -6.05
N VAL A 44 13.36 1.36 -4.93
CA VAL A 44 14.25 0.54 -4.11
C VAL A 44 13.50 -0.67 -3.53
N ALA A 45 12.29 -0.48 -3.02
CA ALA A 45 11.48 -1.56 -2.46
C ALA A 45 11.11 -2.60 -3.53
N ILE A 46 10.72 -2.15 -4.73
CA ILE A 46 10.40 -3.05 -5.85
C ILE A 46 11.65 -3.84 -6.26
N GLU A 47 12.81 -3.20 -6.40
CA GLU A 47 14.06 -3.89 -6.72
C GLU A 47 14.40 -4.98 -5.68
N GLN A 48 14.26 -4.66 -4.39
CA GLN A 48 14.46 -5.64 -3.31
C GLN A 48 13.53 -6.85 -3.42
N LEU A 49 12.24 -6.62 -3.69
CA LEU A 49 11.24 -7.67 -3.85
C LEU A 49 11.48 -8.51 -5.10
N VAL A 50 11.90 -7.89 -6.21
CA VAL A 50 12.21 -8.60 -7.45
C VAL A 50 13.46 -9.47 -7.29
N ASN A 51 14.49 -8.95 -6.63
CA ASN A 51 15.73 -9.70 -6.39
C ASN A 51 15.52 -10.94 -5.49
N GLN A 52 14.53 -10.89 -4.59
CA GLN A 52 14.24 -11.99 -3.66
C GLN A 52 13.16 -12.94 -4.20
N GLY A 53 12.15 -12.41 -4.89
CA GLY A 53 10.96 -13.14 -5.32
C GLY A 53 10.87 -13.48 -6.80
N GLY A 54 11.75 -12.91 -7.62
CA GLY A 54 11.60 -12.91 -9.06
C GLY A 54 10.66 -11.79 -9.57
N PRO A 55 10.35 -11.78 -10.87
CA PRO A 55 9.56 -10.73 -11.49
C PRO A 55 8.14 -10.64 -10.91
N ILE A 56 7.54 -9.44 -10.99
CA ILE A 56 6.17 -9.19 -10.52
C ILE A 56 5.18 -9.38 -11.67
N ASP A 57 4.32 -10.38 -11.57
CA ASP A 57 3.26 -10.63 -12.56
C ASP A 57 2.00 -9.79 -12.31
N ILE A 58 1.69 -9.52 -11.03
CA ILE A 58 0.48 -8.83 -10.60
C ILE A 58 0.84 -7.74 -9.59
N LEU A 59 0.43 -6.50 -9.87
CA LEU A 59 0.54 -5.36 -8.97
C LEU A 59 -0.85 -4.91 -8.52
N VAL A 60 -1.06 -4.82 -7.19
CA VAL A 60 -2.30 -4.32 -6.60
C VAL A 60 -2.04 -2.99 -5.90
N ASN A 61 -2.48 -1.88 -6.49
CA ASN A 61 -2.38 -0.54 -5.90
C ASN A 61 -3.48 -0.30 -4.85
N ASN A 62 -3.44 -1.05 -3.74
CA ASN A 62 -4.43 -0.95 -2.66
C ASN A 62 -4.13 0.17 -1.65
N ALA A 63 -2.97 0.83 -1.74
CA ALA A 63 -2.60 1.88 -0.81
C ALA A 63 -3.46 3.14 -1.05
N GLY A 64 -4.19 3.57 -0.01
CA GLY A 64 -4.98 4.78 -0.03
C GLY A 64 -5.56 5.08 1.34
N ASN A 65 -5.67 6.37 1.67
CA ASN A 65 -6.39 6.85 2.84
C ASN A 65 -7.46 7.84 2.36
N ALA A 66 -8.68 7.71 2.88
CA ALA A 66 -9.71 8.73 2.73
C ALA A 66 -9.75 9.59 3.99
N VAL A 67 -9.76 10.92 3.83
CA VAL A 67 -10.07 11.83 4.93
C VAL A 67 -11.58 11.94 5.00
N SER A 68 -12.18 11.44 6.09
CA SER A 68 -13.62 11.61 6.35
C SER A 68 -13.84 12.92 7.09
N GLU A 69 -14.25 13.96 6.37
CA GLU A 69 -14.75 15.20 6.98
C GLU A 69 -16.28 15.22 7.01
N SER A 70 -16.84 15.76 8.08
CA SER A 70 -18.28 16.01 8.15
C SER A 70 -18.67 17.09 7.14
N PHE A 71 -19.68 16.82 6.32
CA PHE A 71 -20.25 17.80 5.39
C PHE A 71 -20.71 19.11 6.09
N ALA A 72 -20.94 19.07 7.41
CA ALA A 72 -21.31 20.25 8.20
C ALA A 72 -20.16 21.25 8.41
N GLY A 73 -18.90 20.87 8.15
CA GLY A 73 -17.74 21.76 8.26
C GLY A 73 -17.40 22.52 6.97
N ALA A 74 -17.99 22.12 5.84
CA ALA A 74 -17.84 22.83 4.58
C ALA A 74 -18.72 24.09 4.62
N SER A 75 -18.12 25.23 4.99
CA SER A 75 -18.79 26.52 4.84
C SER A 75 -19.12 26.73 3.36
N LEU A 76 -20.41 26.67 3.03
CA LEU A 76 -20.91 27.17 1.76
C LEU A 76 -20.58 28.66 1.72
N ILE A 77 -19.56 29.02 0.94
CA ILE A 77 -19.42 30.39 0.47
C ILE A 77 -20.62 30.66 -0.45
N ALA A 78 -21.72 31.11 0.15
CA ALA A 78 -22.79 31.72 -0.60
C ALA A 78 -22.19 32.98 -1.25
N GLY A 79 -21.95 32.92 -2.55
CA GLY A 79 -21.62 34.10 -3.35
C GLY A 79 -22.70 35.14 -3.09
N THR A 80 -22.28 36.29 -2.57
CA THR A 80 -23.09 37.50 -2.63
C THR A 80 -22.74 38.15 -3.95
N ASP A 81 -23.66 38.02 -4.91
CA ASP A 81 -23.67 38.85 -6.11
C ASP A 81 -23.98 40.29 -5.69
N ASP A 82 -23.08 41.21 -6.01
CA ASP A 82 -23.32 42.67 -6.11
C ASP A 82 -22.66 43.17 -7.42
#